data_AF-A0A847EEZ1-F1
#
_entry.id   AF-A0A847EEZ1-F1
#
_cell.length_a   1.000
_cell.length_b   1.000
_cell.length_c   1.000
_cell.angle_alpha   90.00
_cell.angle_beta   90.00
_cell.angle_gamma   90.00
#
_symmetry.space_group_name_H-M   'P 1'
#
loop_
_entity.id
_entity.type
_entity.pdbx_description
1 polymer ?
#
loop_
_entity_poly.entity_id
_entity_poly.type
_entity_poly.pdbx_seq_one_letter_code
_entity_poly.pdbx_strand_id
1 'polypeptide(L)'
;MRPLIRIRHSAQDRLRQFMLVIMTAVCLQACFFHPVKAEEPVQKVKELNFVFLHGLGGTPCAFQGLQDQITETMTYVTERYREQHPDVTFELNMMVRGYPGYESLETWAENIADSINTRFAGKDNIILVGHSMGGKTALYTVAHNIGGIADRVEAVITINSPIKKLSDYYVPGGGPMVEYMRTVLLGADMGVVESVAFYDSSADGLKISQEKHWLAFISAENSPVSPAFDNTGVDIWPRNLDDGVVPLS
;
A
#
# COMPACT_ATOMS: atom_id res chain seq x y z
N MET A 1 41.96 91.63 17.85
CA MET A 1 42.36 90.31 18.41
C MET A 1 41.11 89.64 18.95
N ARG A 2 40.72 88.47 18.42
CA ARG A 2 39.54 87.70 18.89
C ARG A 2 40.00 86.60 19.85
N PRO A 3 39.33 86.37 21.00
CA PRO A 3 39.70 85.30 21.91
C PRO A 3 39.14 83.97 21.40
N LEU A 4 39.99 82.95 21.36
CA LEU A 4 39.63 81.55 21.12
C LEU A 4 39.00 80.97 22.39
N ILE A 5 37.69 80.75 22.37
CA ILE A 5 36.96 80.03 23.43
C ILE A 5 37.24 78.54 23.25
N ARG A 6 38.08 77.98 24.13
CA ARG A 6 38.42 76.56 24.14
C ARG A 6 37.40 75.82 25.02
N ILE A 7 36.37 75.26 24.39
CA ILE A 7 35.36 74.43 25.07
C ILE A 7 36.03 73.11 25.48
N ARG A 8 36.34 72.96 26.78
CA ARG A 8 36.77 71.69 27.36
C ARG A 8 35.53 70.86 27.68
N HIS A 9 35.20 69.91 26.81
CA HIS A 9 34.26 68.85 27.18
C HIS A 9 34.88 68.00 28.29
N SER A 10 34.18 67.87 29.42
CA SER A 10 34.68 67.12 30.57
C SER A 10 34.67 65.62 30.25
N ALA A 11 35.59 64.85 30.83
CA ALA A 11 35.62 63.40 30.68
C ALA A 11 34.28 62.75 31.13
N GLN A 12 33.55 63.42 32.01
CA GLN A 12 32.25 63.01 32.53
C GLN A 12 31.14 63.08 31.48
N ASP A 13 31.21 64.04 30.54
CA ASP A 13 30.22 64.17 29.45
C ASP A 13 30.38 63.04 28.43
N ARG A 14 31.62 62.62 28.17
CA ARG A 14 31.92 61.48 27.28
C ARG A 14 31.44 60.15 27.87
N LEU A 15 31.59 59.97 29.18
CA LEU A 15 31.10 58.76 29.86
C LEU A 15 29.57 58.67 29.84
N ARG A 16 28.86 59.80 30.01
CA ARG A 16 27.40 59.86 29.91
C ARG A 16 26.90 59.55 28.51
N GLN A 17 27.53 60.11 27.48
CA GLN A 17 27.18 59.80 26.08
C GLN A 17 27.40 58.31 25.76
N PHE A 18 28.50 57.73 26.24
CA PHE A 18 28.79 56.31 26.03
C PHE A 18 27.74 55.39 26.70
N MET A 19 27.38 55.68 27.95
CA MET A 19 26.34 54.92 28.66
C MET A 19 24.96 55.05 27.99
N LEU A 20 24.64 56.23 27.45
CA LEU A 20 23.38 56.45 26.72
C LEU A 20 23.33 55.59 25.45
N VAL A 21 24.43 55.50 24.70
CA VAL A 21 24.51 54.67 23.49
C VAL A 21 24.35 53.18 23.83
N ILE A 22 24.99 52.69 24.90
CA ILE A 22 24.85 51.29 25.34
C ILE A 22 23.41 50.99 25.75
N MET A 23 22.81 51.84 26.58
CA MET A 23 21.41 51.68 27.00
C MET A 23 20.47 51.66 25.81
N THR A 24 20.67 52.56 24.84
CA THR A 24 19.84 52.61 23.63
C THR A 24 20.02 51.36 22.78
N ALA A 25 21.25 50.86 22.61
CA ALA A 25 21.53 49.64 21.87
C ALA A 25 20.92 48.40 22.53
N VAL A 26 21.02 48.28 23.86
CA VAL A 26 20.43 47.18 24.63
C VAL A 26 18.90 47.22 24.59
N CYS A 27 18.29 48.40 24.74
CA CYS A 27 16.85 48.58 24.62
C CYS A 27 16.35 48.26 23.20
N LEU A 28 17.08 48.66 22.15
CA LEU A 28 16.73 48.28 20.78
C LEU A 28 16.80 46.75 20.58
N GLN A 29 17.84 46.08 21.08
CA GLN A 29 17.97 44.62 20.97
C GLN A 29 16.81 43.89 21.67
N ALA A 30 16.32 44.42 22.79
CA ALA A 30 15.16 43.87 23.48
C ALA A 30 13.82 44.06 22.72
N CYS A 31 13.71 45.06 21.85
CA CYS A 31 12.52 45.30 21.03
C CYS A 31 12.46 44.41 19.78
N PHE A 32 13.53 43.68 19.43
CA PHE A 32 13.58 42.80 18.26
C PHE A 32 13.67 41.31 18.59
N PHE A 33 13.29 40.89 19.81
CA PHE A 33 12.99 39.49 20.08
C PHE A 33 11.74 39.07 19.32
N HIS A 34 11.92 38.71 18.05
CA HIS A 34 10.93 37.94 17.34
C HIS A 34 10.83 36.60 18.07
N PRO A 35 9.63 36.12 18.43
CA PRO A 35 9.48 34.73 18.82
C PRO A 35 10.00 33.92 17.63
N VAL A 36 11.14 33.25 17.82
CA VAL A 36 11.53 32.15 16.94
C VAL A 36 10.38 31.17 17.08
N LYS A 37 9.48 31.15 16.08
CA LYS A 37 8.52 30.06 15.97
C LYS A 37 9.37 28.80 15.92
N ALA A 38 9.30 27.98 16.96
CA ALA A 38 9.81 26.64 16.88
C ALA A 38 9.13 26.01 15.64
N GLU A 39 9.93 25.60 14.67
CA GLU A 39 9.44 24.76 13.58
C GLU A 39 8.71 23.59 14.25
N GLU A 40 7.41 23.45 13.96
CA GLU A 40 6.69 22.27 14.42
C GLU A 40 7.43 21.05 13.88
N PRO A 41 7.74 20.05 14.73
CA PRO A 41 8.44 18.87 14.26
C PRO A 41 7.61 18.26 13.12
N VAL A 42 8.24 18.12 11.95
CA VAL A 42 7.60 17.52 10.77
C VAL A 42 7.09 16.14 11.17
N GLN A 43 5.78 16.03 11.32
CA GLN A 43 5.13 14.79 11.71
C GLN A 43 5.32 13.79 10.57
N LYS A 44 5.98 12.66 10.86
CA LYS A 44 6.21 11.62 9.86
C LYS A 44 4.94 10.78 9.74
N VAL A 45 4.18 10.99 8.67
CA VAL A 45 3.00 10.18 8.38
C VAL A 45 3.43 8.90 7.67
N LYS A 46 3.10 7.74 8.24
CA LYS A 46 3.21 6.43 7.60
C LYS A 46 1.85 6.02 7.05
N GLU A 47 1.71 5.98 5.74
CA GLU A 47 0.47 5.57 5.08
C GLU A 47 0.47 4.08 4.74
N LEU A 48 -0.66 3.41 4.98
CA LEU A 48 -0.93 2.04 4.52
C LEU A 48 -2.23 2.05 3.73
N ASN A 49 -2.16 1.68 2.45
CA ASN A 49 -3.25 1.82 1.49
C ASN A 49 -3.70 0.43 0.99
N PHE A 50 -4.66 -0.19 1.67
CA PHE A 50 -5.15 -1.53 1.34
C PHE A 50 -6.18 -1.50 0.21
N VAL A 51 -6.08 -2.43 -0.73
CA VAL A 51 -7.02 -2.63 -1.84
C VAL A 51 -7.49 -4.07 -1.85
N PHE A 52 -8.78 -4.29 -1.64
CA PHE A 52 -9.38 -5.62 -1.55
C PHE A 52 -10.04 -6.05 -2.87
N LEU A 53 -9.68 -7.23 -3.36
CA LEU A 53 -10.09 -7.77 -4.66
C LEU A 53 -10.81 -9.10 -4.48
N HIS A 54 -12.12 -9.14 -4.76
CA HIS A 54 -12.94 -10.34 -4.54
C HIS A 54 -12.70 -11.42 -5.60
N GLY A 55 -13.20 -12.62 -5.32
CA GLY A 55 -13.17 -13.73 -6.28
C GLY A 55 -14.25 -13.62 -7.36
N LEU A 56 -14.17 -14.51 -8.34
CA LEU A 56 -15.18 -14.74 -9.37
C LEU A 56 -16.58 -14.89 -8.74
N GLY A 57 -17.56 -14.13 -9.24
CA GLY A 57 -18.94 -14.13 -8.72
C GLY A 57 -19.09 -13.64 -7.26
N GLY A 58 -18.00 -13.19 -6.64
CA GLY A 58 -17.98 -12.70 -5.27
C GLY A 58 -18.43 -11.25 -5.15
N THR A 59 -18.45 -10.76 -3.90
CA THR A 59 -18.76 -9.37 -3.58
C THR A 59 -17.74 -8.80 -2.61
N PRO A 60 -17.63 -7.47 -2.51
CA PRO A 60 -16.67 -6.84 -1.59
C PRO A 60 -16.94 -7.14 -0.11
N CYS A 61 -18.19 -7.47 0.23
CA CYS A 61 -18.59 -7.84 1.60
C CYS A 61 -17.87 -9.09 2.11
N ALA A 62 -17.30 -9.91 1.21
CA ALA A 62 -16.48 -11.07 1.59
C ALA A 62 -15.25 -10.69 2.43
N PHE A 63 -14.80 -9.44 2.38
CA PHE A 63 -13.66 -8.95 3.16
C PHE A 63 -14.03 -8.20 4.43
N GLN A 64 -15.32 -8.05 4.76
CA GLN A 64 -15.74 -7.20 5.88
C GLN A 64 -15.08 -7.62 7.21
N GLY A 65 -15.13 -8.92 7.55
CA GLY A 65 -14.49 -9.39 8.79
C GLY A 65 -12.97 -9.20 8.80
N LEU A 66 -12.31 -9.30 7.65
CA LEU A 66 -10.86 -9.04 7.55
C LEU A 66 -10.55 -7.54 7.74
N GLN A 67 -11.38 -6.65 7.18
CA GLN A 67 -11.22 -5.20 7.35
C GLN A 67 -11.43 -4.77 8.79
N ASP A 68 -12.45 -5.33 9.46
CA ASP A 68 -12.71 -5.09 10.87
C ASP A 68 -11.50 -5.51 11.70
N GLN A 69 -10.97 -6.72 11.46
CA GLN A 69 -9.79 -7.23 12.16
C GLN A 69 -8.53 -6.40 11.91
N ILE A 70 -8.28 -5.98 10.66
CA ILE A 70 -7.14 -5.12 10.32
C ILE A 70 -7.30 -3.78 11.04
N THR A 71 -8.49 -3.18 11.02
CA THR A 71 -8.74 -1.88 11.66
C THR A 71 -8.50 -1.94 13.17
N GLU A 72 -9.03 -2.98 13.83
CA GLU A 72 -8.81 -3.21 15.27
C GLU A 72 -7.33 -3.43 15.59
N THR A 73 -6.68 -4.34 14.85
CA THR A 73 -5.27 -4.68 15.06
C THR A 73 -4.36 -3.49 14.81
N MET A 74 -4.61 -2.72 13.74
CA MET A 74 -3.81 -1.54 13.40
C MET A 74 -3.98 -0.43 14.43
N THR A 75 -5.16 -0.25 15.00
CA THR A 75 -5.35 0.71 16.10
C THR A 75 -4.43 0.37 17.26
N TYR A 76 -4.46 -0.89 17.71
CA TYR A 76 -3.60 -1.36 18.80
C TYR A 76 -2.10 -1.26 18.48
N VAL A 77 -1.67 -1.68 17.28
CA VAL A 77 -0.26 -1.65 16.88
C VAL A 77 0.25 -0.22 16.77
N THR A 78 -0.54 0.68 16.18
CA THR A 78 -0.12 2.08 15.98
C THR A 78 -0.06 2.86 17.28
N GLU A 79 -0.96 2.60 18.23
CA GLU A 79 -0.90 3.17 19.58
C GLU A 79 0.40 2.78 20.29
N ARG A 80 0.74 1.49 20.30
CA ARG A 80 1.99 1.01 20.91
C ARG A 80 3.24 1.53 20.21
N TYR A 81 3.22 1.62 18.88
CA TYR A 81 4.34 2.19 18.15
C TYR A 81 4.54 3.67 18.50
N ARG A 82 3.45 4.42 18.67
CA ARG A 82 3.48 5.86 19.01
C ARG A 82 4.02 6.12 20.41
N GLU A 83 3.85 5.20 21.37
CA GLU A 83 4.47 5.31 22.70
C GLU A 83 6.01 5.45 22.62
N GLN A 84 6.62 4.82 21.61
CA GLN A 84 8.07 4.85 21.38
C GLN A 84 8.47 5.88 20.31
N HIS A 85 7.53 6.31 19.47
CA HIS A 85 7.73 7.21 18.34
C HIS A 85 6.64 8.29 18.24
N PRO A 86 6.65 9.29 19.14
CA PRO A 86 5.59 10.30 19.20
C PRO A 86 5.57 11.25 17.98
N ASP A 87 6.66 11.29 17.19
CA ASP A 87 6.76 12.06 15.94
C ASP A 87 6.11 11.34 14.74
N VAL A 88 5.64 10.11 14.92
CA VAL A 88 5.06 9.28 13.85
C VAL A 88 3.55 9.15 14.00
N THR A 89 2.83 9.44 12.92
CA THR A 89 1.40 9.11 12.77
C THR A 89 1.21 8.07 11.70
N PHE A 90 0.07 7.39 11.76
CA PHE A 90 -0.29 6.38 10.78
C PHE A 90 -1.61 6.76 10.14
N GLU A 91 -1.70 6.60 8.83
CA GLU A 91 -2.94 6.71 8.09
C GLU A 91 -3.26 5.35 7.47
N LEU A 92 -4.41 4.81 7.84
CA LEU A 92 -4.92 3.55 7.29
C LEU A 92 -6.05 3.87 6.33
N ASN A 93 -5.85 3.52 5.07
CA ASN A 93 -6.87 3.66 4.04
C ASN A 93 -7.22 2.28 3.49
N MET A 94 -8.50 2.04 3.22
CA MET A 94 -8.97 0.78 2.64
C MET A 94 -9.91 1.06 1.47
N MET A 95 -9.69 0.39 0.35
CA MET A 95 -10.58 0.41 -0.81
C MET A 95 -11.16 -0.97 -1.06
N VAL A 96 -12.48 -1.00 -1.16
CA VAL A 96 -13.29 -2.22 -1.18
C VAL A 96 -14.35 -2.01 -2.26
N ARG A 97 -14.06 -2.43 -3.49
CA ARG A 97 -14.89 -2.11 -4.66
C ARG A 97 -15.49 -3.38 -5.27
N GLY A 98 -16.75 -3.28 -5.67
CA GLY A 98 -17.43 -4.33 -6.43
C GLY A 98 -17.04 -4.22 -7.90
N TYR A 99 -16.15 -5.10 -8.34
CA TYR A 99 -15.79 -5.24 -9.74
C TYR A 99 -16.75 -6.24 -10.42
N PRO A 100 -17.02 -6.10 -11.73
CA PRO A 100 -17.92 -7.02 -12.42
C PRO A 100 -17.41 -8.46 -12.33
N GLY A 101 -18.19 -9.39 -11.78
CA GLY A 101 -17.68 -10.69 -11.32
C GLY A 101 -17.09 -11.66 -12.35
N TYR A 102 -17.21 -11.40 -13.66
CA TYR A 102 -17.03 -12.41 -14.72
C TYR A 102 -16.15 -11.97 -15.90
N GLU A 103 -15.49 -10.82 -15.78
CA GLU A 103 -14.61 -10.29 -16.81
C GLU A 103 -13.26 -11.01 -16.86
N SER A 104 -12.52 -10.76 -17.94
CA SER A 104 -11.15 -11.25 -18.09
C SER A 104 -10.19 -10.65 -17.04
N LEU A 105 -9.06 -11.33 -16.84
CA LEU A 105 -7.96 -10.90 -15.97
C LEU A 105 -7.47 -9.49 -16.33
N GLU A 106 -7.34 -9.21 -17.63
CA GLU A 106 -6.87 -7.92 -18.14
C GLU A 106 -7.86 -6.81 -17.82
N THR A 107 -9.15 -7.02 -18.10
CA THR A 107 -10.20 -6.04 -17.80
C THR A 107 -10.32 -5.77 -16.30
N TRP A 108 -10.20 -6.80 -15.46
CA TRP A 108 -10.13 -6.60 -14.01
C TRP A 108 -8.90 -5.80 -13.60
N ALA A 109 -7.74 -6.10 -14.17
CA ALA A 109 -6.50 -5.40 -13.85
C ALA A 109 -6.60 -3.90 -14.21
N GLU A 110 -7.17 -3.56 -15.37
CA GLU A 110 -7.45 -2.19 -15.78
C GLU A 110 -8.41 -1.50 -14.81
N ASN A 111 -9.54 -2.12 -14.49
CA ASN A 111 -10.53 -1.58 -13.56
C ASN A 111 -9.95 -1.29 -12.16
N ILE A 112 -9.05 -2.16 -11.69
CA ILE A 112 -8.34 -1.99 -10.41
C ILE A 112 -7.35 -0.84 -10.51
N ALA A 113 -6.53 -0.81 -11.56
CA ALA A 113 -5.55 0.24 -11.76
C ALA A 113 -6.21 1.62 -11.86
N ASP A 114 -7.33 1.74 -12.57
CA ASP A 114 -8.12 2.97 -12.65
C ASP A 114 -8.67 3.39 -11.29
N SER A 115 -9.17 2.43 -10.49
CA SER A 115 -9.66 2.69 -9.14
C SER A 115 -8.55 3.20 -8.23
N ILE A 116 -7.37 2.59 -8.30
CA ILE A 116 -6.18 2.99 -7.55
C ILE A 116 -5.71 4.38 -7.98
N ASN A 117 -5.57 4.61 -9.28
CA ASN A 117 -5.16 5.90 -9.84
C ASN A 117 -6.12 7.03 -9.46
N THR A 118 -7.40 6.72 -9.30
CA THR A 118 -8.40 7.71 -8.91
C THR A 118 -8.44 7.94 -7.39
N ARG A 119 -8.42 6.89 -6.58
CA ARG A 119 -8.68 6.98 -5.13
C ARG A 119 -7.43 7.08 -4.27
N PHE A 120 -6.31 6.60 -4.80
CA PHE A 120 -4.97 6.67 -4.22
C PHE A 120 -4.05 7.50 -5.12
N ALA A 121 -4.60 8.55 -5.75
CA ALA A 121 -3.83 9.48 -6.56
C ALA A 121 -2.69 10.10 -5.72
N GLY A 122 -1.44 9.92 -6.15
CA GLY A 122 -0.27 10.42 -5.44
C GLY A 122 0.06 9.70 -4.13
N LYS A 123 -0.61 8.59 -3.83
CA LYS A 123 -0.31 7.75 -2.66
C LYS A 123 0.52 6.52 -3.09
N ASP A 124 1.47 6.17 -2.22
CA ASP A 124 2.35 5.00 -2.33
C ASP A 124 1.96 3.94 -1.28
N ASN A 125 2.82 2.96 -0.99
CA ASN A 125 2.58 1.92 0.01
C ASN A 125 1.24 1.18 -0.17
N ILE A 126 0.90 0.89 -1.44
CA ILE A 126 -0.31 0.19 -1.80
C ILE A 126 -0.13 -1.31 -1.50
N ILE A 127 -1.11 -1.88 -0.82
CA ILE A 127 -1.15 -3.29 -0.44
C ILE A 127 -2.36 -3.92 -1.14
N LEU A 128 -2.10 -4.77 -2.13
CA LEU A 128 -3.16 -5.50 -2.83
C LEU A 128 -3.48 -6.80 -2.09
N VAL A 129 -4.74 -6.98 -1.69
CA VAL A 129 -5.22 -8.19 -1.03
C VAL A 129 -6.30 -8.82 -1.90
N GLY A 130 -6.00 -9.94 -2.54
CA GLY A 130 -6.91 -10.57 -3.49
C GLY A 130 -7.28 -12.00 -3.11
N HIS A 131 -8.56 -12.33 -3.22
CA HIS A 131 -9.07 -13.69 -3.02
C HIS A 131 -9.42 -14.35 -4.35
N SER A 132 -9.06 -15.63 -4.53
CA SER A 132 -9.38 -16.40 -5.73
C SER A 132 -8.93 -15.68 -7.01
N MET A 133 -9.83 -15.38 -7.94
CA MET A 133 -9.56 -14.57 -9.14
C MET A 133 -8.95 -13.19 -8.79
N GLY A 134 -9.33 -12.59 -7.67
CA GLY A 134 -8.82 -11.29 -7.24
C GLY A 134 -7.33 -11.34 -6.91
N GLY A 135 -6.83 -12.43 -6.33
CA GLY A 135 -5.40 -12.59 -6.06
C GLY A 135 -4.60 -12.85 -7.33
N LYS A 136 -5.14 -13.66 -8.25
CA LYS A 136 -4.56 -13.82 -9.60
C LYS A 136 -4.43 -12.48 -10.31
N THR A 137 -5.47 -11.68 -10.23
CA THR A 137 -5.51 -10.34 -10.83
C THR A 137 -4.51 -9.40 -10.17
N ALA A 138 -4.38 -9.41 -8.85
CA ALA A 138 -3.39 -8.60 -8.15
C ALA A 138 -1.96 -8.84 -8.68
N LEU A 139 -1.61 -10.12 -8.88
CA LEU A 139 -0.33 -10.50 -9.45
C LEU A 139 -0.19 -9.98 -10.88
N TYR A 140 -1.20 -10.21 -11.72
CA TYR A 140 -1.20 -9.75 -13.10
C TYR A 140 -1.03 -8.23 -13.20
N THR A 141 -1.83 -7.46 -12.46
CA THR A 141 -1.79 -5.99 -12.46
C THR A 141 -0.39 -5.46 -12.15
N VAL A 142 0.27 -6.01 -11.14
CA VAL A 142 1.60 -5.56 -10.71
C VAL A 142 2.70 -6.05 -11.65
N ALA A 143 2.69 -7.33 -12.00
CA ALA A 143 3.72 -7.93 -12.85
C ALA A 143 3.74 -7.30 -14.25
N HIS A 144 2.59 -6.90 -14.78
CA HIS A 144 2.48 -6.25 -16.09
C HIS A 144 2.46 -4.72 -16.00
N ASN A 145 2.61 -4.15 -14.80
CA ASN A 145 2.58 -2.71 -14.54
C ASN A 145 1.34 -2.01 -15.15
N ILE A 146 0.18 -2.65 -15.02
CA ILE A 146 -1.07 -2.14 -15.58
C ILE A 146 -1.41 -0.80 -14.93
N GLY A 147 -1.69 0.21 -15.77
CA GLY A 147 -1.96 1.58 -15.33
C GLY A 147 -0.79 2.27 -14.59
N GLY A 148 0.44 1.75 -14.73
CA GLY A 148 1.64 2.36 -14.14
C GLY A 148 1.69 2.31 -12.61
N ILE A 149 1.03 1.33 -11.98
CA ILE A 149 0.89 1.29 -10.53
C ILE A 149 1.98 0.49 -9.81
N ALA A 150 2.81 -0.28 -10.54
CA ALA A 150 3.69 -1.28 -9.92
C ALA A 150 4.64 -0.68 -8.89
N ASP A 151 5.22 0.50 -9.16
CA ASP A 151 6.20 1.14 -8.27
C ASP A 151 5.58 1.68 -6.97
N ARG A 152 4.25 1.83 -6.95
CA ARG A 152 3.50 2.29 -5.77
C ARG A 152 2.95 1.14 -4.93
N VAL A 153 3.00 -0.08 -5.47
CA VAL A 153 2.57 -1.29 -4.78
C VAL A 153 3.75 -1.86 -4.02
N GLU A 154 3.60 -1.93 -2.70
CA GLU A 154 4.60 -2.44 -1.77
C GLU A 154 4.44 -3.94 -1.55
N ALA A 155 3.20 -4.40 -1.54
CA ALA A 155 2.85 -5.77 -1.19
C ALA A 155 1.70 -6.33 -2.03
N VAL A 156 1.81 -7.61 -2.38
CA VAL A 156 0.71 -8.41 -2.93
C VAL A 156 0.43 -9.60 -2.01
N ILE A 157 -0.81 -9.71 -1.57
CA ILE A 157 -1.29 -10.78 -0.70
C ILE A 157 -2.40 -11.51 -1.45
N THR A 158 -2.22 -12.80 -1.67
CA THR A 158 -3.22 -13.65 -2.30
C THR A 158 -3.84 -14.58 -1.28
N ILE A 159 -5.14 -14.84 -1.38
CA ILE A 159 -5.90 -15.71 -0.50
C ILE A 159 -6.61 -16.74 -1.37
N ASN A 160 -6.38 -18.04 -1.17
CA ASN A 160 -7.03 -19.13 -1.90
C ASN A 160 -7.08 -18.87 -3.42
N SER A 161 -5.95 -18.44 -3.97
CA SER A 161 -5.86 -17.91 -5.34
C SER A 161 -5.24 -18.92 -6.29
N PRO A 162 -5.92 -19.29 -7.39
CA PRO A 162 -5.46 -19.12 -8.76
C PRO A 162 -4.05 -19.44 -9.31
N ILE A 163 -2.93 -19.54 -8.59
CA ILE A 163 -1.63 -19.15 -9.21
C ILE A 163 -1.33 -19.90 -10.52
N LYS A 164 -1.25 -21.24 -10.50
CA LYS A 164 -1.20 -22.08 -11.71
C LYS A 164 -2.52 -22.16 -12.47
N LYS A 165 -2.41 -22.44 -13.77
CA LYS A 165 -3.56 -22.72 -14.64
C LYS A 165 -4.38 -23.91 -14.14
N LEU A 166 -5.72 -23.83 -14.23
CA LEU A 166 -6.62 -24.90 -13.78
C LEU A 166 -7.05 -25.89 -14.89
N SER A 167 -6.63 -25.67 -16.13
CA SER A 167 -6.99 -26.48 -17.29
C SER A 167 -6.50 -27.93 -17.23
N ASP A 168 -5.50 -28.20 -16.39
CA ASP A 168 -4.95 -29.54 -16.20
C ASP A 168 -5.68 -30.33 -15.08
N TYR A 169 -6.72 -29.75 -14.46
CA TYR A 169 -7.47 -30.34 -13.34
C TYR A 169 -8.84 -30.86 -13.76
N TYR A 170 -9.28 -31.89 -13.04
CA TYR A 170 -10.60 -32.50 -13.18
C TYR A 170 -11.41 -32.32 -11.90
N VAL A 171 -12.71 -32.10 -12.04
CA VAL A 171 -13.62 -32.16 -10.90
C VAL A 171 -14.02 -33.62 -10.61
N PRO A 172 -14.30 -34.01 -9.35
CA PRO A 172 -14.93 -35.26 -8.97
C PRO A 172 -16.18 -35.52 -9.82
N GLY A 173 -16.23 -36.72 -10.39
CA GLY A 173 -17.08 -37.04 -11.54
C GLY A 173 -16.32 -37.10 -12.87
N GLY A 174 -15.04 -36.70 -12.89
CA GLY A 174 -14.13 -36.87 -14.03
C GLY A 174 -14.26 -35.83 -15.15
N GLY A 175 -15.04 -34.77 -14.92
CA GLY A 175 -15.18 -33.68 -15.89
C GLY A 175 -13.99 -32.71 -15.85
N PRO A 176 -13.58 -32.11 -16.98
CA PRO A 176 -12.57 -31.05 -16.98
C PRO A 176 -13.03 -29.83 -16.17
N MET A 177 -12.13 -29.20 -15.42
CA MET A 177 -12.43 -28.00 -14.63
C MET A 177 -12.99 -26.85 -15.50
N VAL A 178 -12.50 -26.71 -16.74
CA VAL A 178 -13.00 -25.71 -17.71
C VAL A 178 -14.49 -25.88 -17.98
N GLU A 179 -14.93 -27.12 -18.20
CA GLU A 179 -16.34 -27.43 -18.50
C GLU A 179 -17.22 -27.24 -17.26
N TYR A 180 -16.70 -27.60 -16.09
CA TYR A 180 -17.35 -27.29 -14.81
C TYR A 180 -17.55 -25.77 -14.65
N MET A 181 -16.51 -24.97 -14.86
CA MET A 181 -16.59 -23.51 -14.75
C MET A 181 -17.62 -22.93 -15.72
N ARG A 182 -17.59 -23.31 -17.01
CA ARG A 182 -18.57 -22.86 -18.01
C ARG A 182 -20.00 -23.20 -17.59
N THR A 183 -20.20 -24.38 -17.02
CA THR A 183 -21.50 -24.85 -16.54
C THR A 183 -21.99 -24.05 -15.33
N VAL A 184 -21.14 -23.85 -14.32
CA VAL A 184 -21.50 -23.08 -13.11
C VAL A 184 -21.77 -21.61 -13.42
N LEU A 185 -21.05 -21.05 -14.37
CA LEU A 185 -21.25 -19.68 -14.81
C LEU A 185 -22.51 -19.50 -15.67
N LEU A 186 -23.20 -20.58 -16.04
CA LEU A 186 -24.44 -20.55 -16.84
C LEU A 186 -24.31 -19.69 -18.11
N GLY A 187 -23.12 -19.69 -18.73
CA GLY A 187 -22.81 -18.89 -19.92
C GLY A 187 -22.49 -17.41 -19.67
N ALA A 188 -22.46 -16.93 -18.42
CA ALA A 188 -21.99 -15.61 -18.04
C ALA A 188 -20.44 -15.55 -18.00
N ASP A 189 -19.79 -15.94 -19.10
CA ASP A 189 -18.34 -15.88 -19.26
C ASP A 189 -17.96 -14.66 -20.10
N MET A 190 -17.40 -13.62 -19.46
CA MET A 190 -16.85 -12.44 -20.15
C MET A 190 -15.32 -12.51 -20.24
N GLY A 191 -14.77 -13.72 -20.34
CA GLY A 191 -13.32 -14.01 -20.44
C GLY A 191 -12.70 -14.53 -19.13
N VAL A 192 -13.50 -14.70 -18.08
CA VAL A 192 -13.01 -15.19 -16.78
C VAL A 192 -12.65 -16.67 -16.80
N VAL A 193 -13.33 -17.50 -17.59
CA VAL A 193 -12.96 -18.91 -17.71
C VAL A 193 -11.57 -19.03 -18.31
N GLU A 194 -11.30 -18.28 -19.38
CA GLU A 194 -9.98 -18.28 -20.02
C GLU A 194 -8.88 -17.88 -19.03
N SER A 195 -9.17 -16.82 -18.28
CA SER A 195 -8.27 -16.24 -17.28
C SER A 195 -7.97 -17.17 -16.10
N VAL A 196 -8.98 -17.86 -15.58
CA VAL A 196 -8.78 -18.76 -14.44
C VAL A 196 -8.18 -20.08 -14.90
N ALA A 197 -8.70 -20.64 -16.00
CA ALA A 197 -8.37 -21.99 -16.41
C ALA A 197 -7.06 -22.10 -17.19
N PHE A 198 -6.71 -21.14 -18.03
CA PHE A 198 -5.55 -21.29 -18.93
C PHE A 198 -4.38 -20.38 -18.60
N TYR A 199 -4.63 -19.20 -18.03
CA TYR A 199 -3.54 -18.32 -17.63
C TYR A 199 -2.77 -18.89 -16.43
N ASP A 200 -1.45 -18.78 -16.44
CA ASP A 200 -0.57 -19.21 -15.35
C ASP A 200 0.17 -18.00 -14.77
N SER A 201 -0.15 -17.65 -13.53
CA SER A 201 0.44 -16.52 -12.80
C SER A 201 1.72 -16.87 -12.06
N SER A 202 2.29 -18.06 -12.24
CA SER A 202 3.56 -18.46 -11.63
C SER A 202 4.69 -17.47 -11.99
N ALA A 203 4.75 -17.06 -13.25
CA ALA A 203 5.73 -16.08 -13.73
C ALA A 203 5.48 -14.67 -13.15
N ASP A 204 4.22 -14.27 -13.02
CA ASP A 204 3.84 -13.00 -12.40
C ASP A 204 4.28 -12.96 -10.93
N GLY A 205 3.98 -14.02 -10.18
CA GLY A 205 4.40 -14.16 -8.79
C GLY A 205 5.91 -14.21 -8.64
N LEU A 206 6.63 -14.90 -9.53
CA LEU A 206 8.10 -14.92 -9.51
C LEU A 206 8.67 -13.52 -9.73
N LYS A 207 8.17 -12.78 -10.71
CA LYS A 207 8.59 -11.39 -10.98
C LYS A 207 8.36 -10.51 -9.75
N ILE A 208 7.16 -10.55 -9.17
CA ILE A 208 6.83 -9.78 -7.98
C ILE A 208 7.73 -10.15 -6.81
N SER A 209 8.05 -11.44 -6.64
CA SER A 209 8.93 -11.89 -5.56
C SER A 209 10.37 -11.37 -5.66
N GLN A 210 10.77 -10.93 -6.85
CA GLN A 210 12.11 -10.38 -7.11
C GLN A 210 12.14 -8.85 -7.04
N GLU A 211 10.99 -8.19 -7.26
CA GLU A 211 10.91 -6.74 -7.44
C GLU A 211 10.23 -6.02 -6.26
N LYS A 212 9.46 -6.73 -5.44
CA LYS A 212 8.63 -6.14 -4.37
C LYS A 212 9.07 -6.61 -3.00
N HIS A 213 8.77 -5.79 -2.00
CA HIS A 213 9.14 -6.05 -0.62
C HIS A 213 8.35 -7.21 -0.01
N TRP A 214 7.08 -7.39 -0.38
CA TRP A 214 6.25 -8.45 0.18
C TRP A 214 5.37 -9.16 -0.87
N LEU A 215 5.42 -10.49 -0.84
CA LEU A 215 4.50 -11.37 -1.55
C LEU A 215 4.05 -12.48 -0.60
N ALA A 216 2.74 -12.62 -0.38
CA ALA A 216 2.21 -13.66 0.51
C ALA A 216 1.13 -14.51 -0.17
N PHE A 217 1.15 -15.81 0.11
CA PHE A 217 0.21 -16.82 -0.38
C PHE A 217 -0.54 -17.46 0.80
N ILE A 218 -1.76 -16.99 1.08
CA ILE A 218 -2.59 -17.48 2.19
C ILE A 218 -3.53 -18.54 1.65
N SER A 219 -3.59 -19.72 2.30
CA SER A 219 -4.32 -20.90 1.82
C SER A 219 -4.08 -21.15 0.33
N ALA A 220 -2.83 -21.16 -0.11
CA ALA A 220 -2.45 -21.17 -1.51
C ALA A 220 -1.09 -21.86 -1.69
N GLU A 221 -0.56 -21.82 -2.91
CA GLU A 221 0.73 -22.43 -3.24
C GLU A 221 1.84 -21.82 -2.37
N ASN A 222 2.74 -22.66 -1.85
CA ASN A 222 3.82 -22.24 -0.94
C ASN A 222 4.93 -21.42 -1.62
N SER A 223 4.97 -21.36 -2.96
CA SER A 223 5.78 -20.40 -3.74
C SER A 223 5.22 -20.27 -5.16
N PRO A 224 5.57 -19.21 -5.92
CA PRO A 224 5.01 -18.99 -7.25
C PRO A 224 5.28 -20.12 -8.25
N VAL A 225 6.41 -20.83 -8.10
CA VAL A 225 6.86 -21.89 -9.02
C VAL A 225 6.91 -23.26 -8.34
N SER A 226 6.15 -23.44 -7.27
CA SER A 226 6.19 -24.68 -6.49
C SER A 226 5.75 -25.89 -7.31
N PRO A 227 6.58 -26.94 -7.45
CA PRO A 227 6.17 -28.15 -8.14
C PRO A 227 5.20 -29.02 -7.32
N ALA A 228 5.08 -28.76 -6.01
CA ALA A 228 4.14 -29.47 -5.15
C ALA A 228 2.68 -29.29 -5.59
N PHE A 229 2.42 -28.25 -6.37
CA PHE A 229 1.10 -27.90 -6.89
C PHE A 229 0.99 -28.12 -8.41
N ASP A 230 1.97 -28.76 -9.05
CA ASP A 230 1.88 -29.22 -10.46
C ASP A 230 1.05 -30.52 -10.59
N ASN A 231 0.36 -30.94 -9.53
CA ASN A 231 -0.43 -32.17 -9.51
C ASN A 231 -1.58 -32.11 -10.54
N THR A 232 -1.44 -32.87 -11.62
CA THR A 232 -2.53 -33.21 -12.54
C THR A 232 -3.45 -34.23 -11.85
N GLY A 233 -4.77 -34.03 -11.85
CA GLY A 233 -5.67 -35.04 -11.23
C GLY A 233 -7.08 -34.57 -10.95
N VAL A 234 -7.81 -35.41 -10.20
CA VAL A 234 -9.16 -35.13 -9.71
C VAL A 234 -9.06 -34.33 -8.42
N ASP A 235 -9.27 -33.02 -8.52
CA ASP A 235 -9.37 -32.11 -7.40
C ASP A 235 -10.42 -31.05 -7.71
N ILE A 236 -11.49 -31.02 -6.92
CA ILE A 236 -12.55 -30.04 -7.07
C ILE A 236 -12.03 -28.60 -6.83
N TRP A 237 -11.06 -28.43 -5.92
CA TRP A 237 -10.52 -27.15 -5.47
C TRP A 237 -9.08 -27.37 -4.99
N PRO A 238 -8.07 -27.44 -5.89
CA PRO A 238 -6.69 -27.86 -5.58
C PRO A 238 -5.92 -26.99 -4.59
N ARG A 239 -6.58 -26.03 -3.95
CA ARG A 239 -5.99 -25.01 -3.09
C ARG A 239 -6.70 -24.84 -1.74
N ASN A 240 -7.55 -25.80 -1.36
CA ASN A 240 -8.18 -25.83 -0.03
C ASN A 240 -7.29 -26.48 1.05
N LEU A 241 -5.97 -26.59 0.83
CA LEU A 241 -5.03 -27.21 1.75
C LEU A 241 -3.76 -26.35 1.86
N ASP A 242 -3.64 -25.73 3.03
CA ASP A 242 -2.45 -25.15 3.70
C ASP A 242 -1.87 -23.80 3.25
N ASP A 243 -1.57 -23.00 4.28
CA ASP A 243 -1.03 -21.64 4.25
C ASP A 243 0.48 -21.61 3.95
N GLY A 244 0.93 -20.66 3.12
CA GLY A 244 2.35 -20.42 2.82
C GLY A 244 2.71 -18.93 2.79
N VAL A 245 3.16 -18.37 3.91
CA VAL A 245 3.81 -17.05 3.87
C VAL A 245 5.23 -17.22 3.34
N VAL A 246 5.55 -16.57 2.21
CA VAL A 246 6.93 -16.43 1.72
C VAL A 246 7.46 -15.09 2.21
N PRO A 247 8.21 -15.01 3.32
CA PRO A 247 8.90 -13.77 3.66
C PRO A 247 9.98 -13.52 2.60
N LEU A 248 9.91 -12.36 1.95
CA LEU A 248 10.98 -11.88 1.08
C LEU A 248 11.88 -10.97 1.91
N SER A 249 13.18 -11.22 1.79
CA SER A 249 14.25 -10.56 2.55
C SER A 249 14.50 -9.13 2.09
#